data_AF-A0A963MEN8-F1
#
_entry.id   AF-A0A963MEN8-F1
#
_cell.length_a   1.000
_cell.length_b   1.000
_cell.length_c   1.000
_cell.angle_alpha   90.00
_cell.angle_beta   90.00
_cell.angle_gamma   90.00
#
_symmetry.space_group_name_H-M   'P 1'
#
loop_
_entity.id
_entity.type
_entity.pdbx_description
1 polymer ?
#
loop_
_entity_poly.entity_id
_entity_poly.type
_entity_poly.pdbx_seq_one_letter_code
_entity_poly.pdbx_strand_id
1 'polypeptide(L)'
;MKKMVLAAVAAMFVFGSTTTMASGNLESSLAPISAENVLNWMNCRDKDEGDSVKSMTKVKNGKIVVVKCSTANKIVADAQASSN
;
A
#
# COMPACT_ATOMS: atom_id res chain seq x y z
N MET A 1 3.66 -41.25 26.80
CA MET A 1 2.33 -40.72 26.42
C MET A 1 2.26 -39.20 26.35
N LYS A 2 2.66 -38.43 27.38
CA LYS A 2 2.59 -36.95 27.37
C LYS A 2 3.32 -36.27 26.20
N LYS A 3 4.51 -36.80 25.82
CA LYS A 3 5.32 -36.26 24.70
C LYS A 3 4.68 -36.46 23.32
N MET A 4 3.91 -37.55 23.14
CA MET A 4 3.24 -37.85 21.88
C MET A 4 2.01 -36.96 21.66
N VAL A 5 1.30 -36.62 22.75
CA VAL A 5 0.18 -35.68 22.71
C VAL A 5 0.67 -34.27 22.35
N LEU A 6 1.80 -33.83 22.94
CA LEU A 6 2.39 -32.54 22.60
C LEU A 6 2.81 -32.46 21.12
N ALA A 7 3.39 -33.54 20.59
CA ALA A 7 3.78 -33.61 19.19
C ALA A 7 2.56 -33.56 18.25
N ALA A 8 1.46 -34.21 18.61
CA ALA A 8 0.22 -34.19 17.82
C ALA A 8 -0.43 -32.79 17.79
N VAL A 9 -0.45 -32.08 18.91
CA VAL A 9 -0.98 -30.71 18.99
C VAL A 9 -0.11 -29.73 18.22
N ALA A 10 1.22 -29.86 18.31
CA ALA A 10 2.15 -29.04 17.52
C ALA A 10 1.99 -29.30 16.01
N ALA A 11 1.80 -30.57 15.61
CA ALA A 11 1.55 -30.92 14.21
C ALA A 11 0.23 -30.30 13.71
N MET A 12 -0.86 -30.37 14.48
CA MET A 12 -2.12 -29.72 14.11
C MET A 12 -2.00 -28.20 14.00
N PHE A 13 -1.13 -27.54 14.78
CA PHE A 13 -0.89 -26.11 14.65
C PHE A 13 -0.14 -25.76 13.35
N VAL A 14 0.86 -26.57 12.97
CA VAL A 14 1.64 -26.36 11.74
C VAL A 14 0.85 -26.70 10.47
N PHE A 15 0.01 -27.73 10.52
CA PHE A 15 -0.85 -28.11 9.39
C PHE A 15 -2.20 -27.41 9.37
N GLY A 16 -2.63 -26.85 10.50
CA GLY A 16 -3.90 -26.14 10.67
C GLY A 16 -3.79 -24.63 10.52
N SER A 17 -2.58 -24.08 10.27
CA SER A 17 -2.44 -22.75 9.70
C SER A 17 -3.04 -22.76 8.30
N THR A 18 -4.35 -22.53 8.23
CA THR A 18 -5.06 -22.15 7.03
C THR A 18 -4.28 -21.02 6.42
N THR A 19 -3.65 -21.27 5.28
CA THR A 19 -3.20 -20.21 4.40
C THR A 19 -4.43 -19.36 4.16
N THR A 20 -4.48 -18.17 4.77
CA THR A 20 -5.41 -17.14 4.33
C THR A 20 -4.95 -16.76 2.94
N MET A 21 -5.39 -17.54 1.96
CA MET A 21 -5.38 -17.16 0.57
C MET A 21 -6.38 -16.01 0.50
N ALA A 22 -5.87 -14.79 0.65
CA ALA A 22 -6.62 -13.64 0.20
C ALA A 22 -6.92 -13.92 -1.27
N SER A 23 -8.20 -14.13 -1.59
CA SER A 23 -8.67 -14.22 -2.96
C SER A 23 -8.47 -12.85 -3.59
N GLY A 24 -7.26 -12.64 -4.07
CA GLY A 24 -6.80 -11.53 -4.88
C GLY A 24 -5.94 -12.14 -5.96
N ASN A 25 -6.00 -11.58 -7.16
CA ASN A 25 -5.13 -12.02 -8.25
C ASN A 25 -3.68 -12.01 -7.74
N LEU A 26 -2.94 -13.12 -7.91
CA LEU A 26 -1.53 -13.22 -7.50
C LEU A 26 -0.67 -12.14 -8.17
N GLU A 27 -1.15 -11.63 -9.29
CA GLU A 27 -0.55 -10.57 -10.09
C GLU A 27 -1.52 -9.40 -10.18
N SER A 28 -1.12 -8.22 -9.73
CA SER A 28 -1.90 -7.01 -9.95
C SER A 28 -1.60 -6.51 -11.37
N SER A 29 -2.62 -6.37 -12.21
CA SER A 29 -2.48 -5.64 -13.49
C SER A 29 -2.16 -4.16 -13.25
N LEU A 30 -2.49 -3.63 -12.05
CA LEU A 30 -2.13 -2.27 -11.65
C LEU A 30 -0.71 -2.24 -11.08
N ALA A 31 0.10 -1.31 -11.57
CA ALA A 31 1.40 -1.00 -11.02
C ALA A 31 1.26 -0.56 -9.56
N PRO A 32 2.16 -1.01 -8.66
CA PRO A 32 2.10 -0.64 -7.26
C PRO A 32 2.41 0.85 -7.06
N ILE A 33 1.50 1.56 -6.40
CA ILE A 33 1.66 2.96 -6.00
C ILE A 33 1.64 3.02 -4.46
N SER A 34 2.54 3.79 -3.85
CA SER A 34 2.55 3.96 -2.39
C SER A 34 1.27 4.68 -1.91
N ALA A 35 0.79 4.32 -0.73
CA ALA A 35 -0.38 4.96 -0.12
C ALA A 35 -0.18 6.48 0.07
N GLU A 36 1.04 6.93 0.38
CA GLU A 36 1.39 8.36 0.43
C GLU A 36 1.07 9.06 -0.90
N ASN A 37 1.49 8.47 -2.03
CA ASN A 37 1.30 9.05 -3.34
C ASN A 37 -0.18 9.06 -3.76
N VAL A 38 -0.91 7.98 -3.46
CA VAL A 38 -2.36 7.92 -3.70
C VAL A 38 -3.10 9.00 -2.90
N LEU A 39 -2.79 9.14 -1.61
CA LEU A 39 -3.43 10.16 -0.76
C LEU A 39 -3.08 11.59 -1.21
N ASN A 40 -1.84 11.84 -1.59
CA ASN A 40 -1.43 13.15 -2.11
C ASN A 40 -2.13 13.45 -3.45
N TRP A 41 -2.29 12.46 -4.32
CA TRP A 41 -3.04 12.58 -5.58
C TRP A 41 -4.53 12.86 -5.32
N MET A 42 -5.17 12.13 -4.40
CA MET A 42 -6.55 12.37 -3.99
C MET A 42 -6.75 13.79 -3.43
N ASN A 43 -5.80 14.28 -2.65
CA ASN A 43 -5.84 15.64 -2.09
C ASN A 43 -5.68 16.75 -3.16
N CYS A 44 -5.21 16.39 -4.36
CA CYS A 44 -5.05 17.27 -5.50
C CYS A 44 -6.18 17.18 -6.54
N ARG A 45 -7.20 16.34 -6.33
CA ARG A 45 -8.23 16.05 -7.35
C ARG A 45 -9.03 17.29 -7.79
N ASP A 46 -9.27 18.21 -6.87
CA ASP A 46 -10.06 19.43 -7.08
C ASP A 46 -9.16 20.70 -7.02
N LYS A 47 -7.87 20.56 -7.35
CA LYS A 47 -6.85 21.62 -7.32
C LYS A 47 -6.20 21.78 -8.68
N ASP A 48 -5.69 22.98 -8.97
CA ASP A 48 -4.94 23.22 -10.20
C ASP A 48 -3.57 22.52 -10.16
N GLU A 49 -3.00 22.19 -11.33
CA GLU A 49 -1.69 21.51 -11.40
C GLU A 49 -0.53 22.32 -10.77
N GLY A 50 -0.66 23.64 -10.80
CA GLY A 50 0.28 24.58 -10.19
C GLY A 50 0.20 24.65 -8.66
N ASP A 51 -0.91 24.16 -8.08
CA ASP A 51 -1.14 24.24 -6.64
C ASP A 51 -0.24 23.29 -5.85
N SER A 52 -0.13 23.60 -4.57
CA SER A 52 0.57 22.77 -3.60
C SER A 52 -0.35 22.43 -2.43
N VAL A 53 -0.31 21.17 -2.01
CA VAL A 53 -1.06 20.65 -0.87
C VAL A 53 -0.12 20.12 0.19
N LYS A 54 -0.60 20.08 1.43
CA LYS A 54 0.11 19.39 2.50
C LYS A 54 -0.03 17.88 2.31
N SER A 55 1.06 17.15 2.50
CA SER A 55 1.04 15.70 2.52
C SER A 55 0.15 15.21 3.67
N MET A 56 -0.63 14.17 3.40
CA MET A 56 -1.52 13.59 4.40
C MET A 56 -0.78 12.66 5.37
N THR A 57 0.46 12.26 5.07
CA THR A 57 1.18 11.22 5.83
C THR A 57 2.60 11.59 6.22
N LYS A 58 3.20 12.61 5.59
CA LYS A 58 4.64 12.88 5.75
C LYS A 58 4.96 14.17 6.50
N VAL A 59 5.77 14.01 7.54
CA VAL A 59 6.38 15.11 8.30
C VAL A 59 7.90 15.00 8.18
N LYS A 60 8.57 16.11 7.88
CA LYS A 60 10.02 16.20 7.83
C LYS A 60 10.47 17.44 8.61
N ASN A 61 11.43 17.27 9.51
CA ASN A 61 11.96 18.34 10.36
C ASN A 61 10.86 19.11 11.13
N GLY A 62 9.89 18.38 11.68
CA GLY A 62 8.77 18.95 12.43
C GLY A 62 7.73 19.70 11.60
N LYS A 63 7.81 19.66 10.25
CA LYS A 63 6.85 20.31 9.35
C LYS A 63 6.22 19.29 8.41
N ILE A 64 4.92 19.43 8.17
CA ILE A 64 4.22 18.62 7.16
C ILE A 64 4.81 18.95 5.80
N VAL A 65 5.19 17.92 5.04
CA VAL A 65 5.77 18.09 3.71
C VAL A 65 4.73 18.68 2.77
N VAL A 66 5.14 19.63 1.93
CA VAL A 66 4.29 20.23 0.89
C VAL A 66 4.58 19.53 -0.44
N VAL A 67 3.53 19.14 -1.15
CA VAL A 67 3.55 18.38 -2.40
C VAL A 67 2.87 19.21 -3.48
N LYS A 68 3.53 19.37 -4.63
CA LYS A 68 2.92 20.00 -5.82
C LYS A 68 1.96 19.04 -6.50
N CYS A 69 0.80 19.54 -6.93
CA CYS A 69 -0.21 18.71 -7.57
C CYS A 69 0.23 18.15 -8.92
N SER A 70 0.96 18.93 -9.72
CA SER A 70 1.64 18.42 -10.93
C SER A 70 2.53 17.19 -10.66
N THR A 71 3.25 17.16 -9.54
CA THR A 71 4.08 16.00 -9.16
C THR A 71 3.22 14.80 -8.76
N ALA A 72 2.19 15.00 -7.93
CA ALA A 72 1.31 13.92 -7.49
C ALA A 72 0.55 13.28 -8.67
N ASN A 73 0.04 14.12 -9.59
CA ASN A 73 -0.66 13.67 -10.80
C ASN A 73 0.27 12.88 -11.72
N LYS A 74 1.51 13.36 -11.91
CA LYS A 74 2.49 12.67 -12.75
C LYS A 74 2.85 11.28 -12.21
N ILE A 75 3.06 11.14 -10.90
CA ILE A 75 3.41 9.85 -10.28
C ILE A 75 2.32 8.79 -10.55
N VAL A 76 1.05 9.17 -10.41
CA VAL A 76 -0.07 8.25 -10.66
C VAL A 76 -0.23 7.97 -12.15
N ALA A 77 -0.09 8.98 -13.01
CA ALA A 77 -0.15 8.79 -14.46
C ALA A 77 0.96 7.86 -14.98
N ASP A 78 2.19 8.04 -14.52
CA ASP A 78 3.35 7.21 -14.90
C ASP A 78 3.14 5.74 -14.44
N ALA A 79 2.59 5.53 -13.25
CA ALA A 79 2.25 4.20 -12.76
C ALA A 79 1.13 3.54 -13.58
N GLN A 80 0.08 4.29 -13.92
CA GLN A 80 -1.01 3.80 -14.77
C GLN A 80 -0.51 3.44 -16.19
N ALA A 81 0.38 4.24 -16.76
CA ALA A 81 1.01 3.93 -18.05
C ALA A 81 1.92 2.68 -18.01
N SER A 82 2.44 2.34 -16.82
CA SER A 82 3.30 1.17 -16.59
C SER A 82 2.52 -0.11 -16.27
N SER A 83 1.19 -0.04 -16.17
CA SER A 83 0.28 -1.12 -15.76
C SER A 83 -0.21 -1.98 -16.94
N ASN A 84 0.57 -2.10 -18.02
CA ASN A 84 0.21 -2.89 -19.21
C ASN A 84 0.32 -4.41 -18.97
#